data_AF-A0A2N2FWH5-F1
#
_entry.id   AF-A0A2N2FWH5-F1
#
_cell.length_a   1.000
_cell.length_b   1.000
_cell.length_c   1.000
_cell.angle_alpha   90.00
_cell.angle_beta   90.00
_cell.angle_gamma   90.00
#
_symmetry.space_group_name_H-M   'P 1'
#
loop_
_entity.id
_entity.type
_entity.pdbx_description
1 polymer ?
#
loop_
_entity_poly.entity_id
_entity_poly.type
_entity_poly.pdbx_seq_one_letter_code
_entity_poly.pdbx_strand_id
1 'polypeptide(L)' 'MSRSEPLLSRQDANPLCSKCVRRCRQPATVLLLECPRFRPFPFKIQIRRYEQLDLFTEENEPS' A
#
# COMPACT_ATOMS: atom_id res chain seq x y z
N MET A 1 -0.48 -28.61 -2.85
CA MET A 1 0.28 -27.86 -3.88
C MET A 1 0.00 -26.37 -3.74
N SER A 2 0.71 -25.70 -2.85
CA SER A 2 0.66 -24.26 -2.70
C SER A 2 1.46 -23.63 -3.85
N ARG A 3 0.78 -23.26 -4.93
CA ARG A 3 1.38 -22.40 -5.96
C ARG A 3 1.65 -21.06 -5.29
N SER A 4 2.89 -20.83 -4.88
CA SER A 4 3.37 -19.50 -4.53
C SER A 4 3.40 -18.68 -5.81
N GLU A 5 2.25 -18.12 -6.18
CA GLU A 5 2.16 -17.13 -7.25
C GLU A 5 3.14 -15.98 -6.94
N PRO A 6 3.93 -15.54 -7.93
CA PRO A 6 4.82 -14.41 -7.74
C PRO A 6 3.96 -13.19 -7.38
N LEU A 7 4.32 -12.53 -6.27
CA LEU A 7 3.66 -11.32 -5.83
C LEU A 7 3.94 -10.21 -6.87
N LEU A 8 2.99 -9.94 -7.76
CA LEU A 8 3.12 -8.85 -8.73
C LEU A 8 3.47 -7.53 -8.04
N SER A 9 4.26 -6.69 -8.69
CA SER A 9 4.51 -5.31 -8.23
C SER A 9 3.19 -4.51 -8.20
N ARG A 10 3.15 -3.38 -7.48
CA ARG A 10 1.94 -2.54 -7.47
C ARG A 10 1.67 -1.87 -8.82
N GLN A 11 2.73 -1.68 -9.61
CA GLN A 11 2.69 -1.01 -10.90
C GLN A 11 2.12 -1.94 -11.98
N ASP A 12 2.33 -3.25 -11.84
CA ASP A 12 1.87 -4.27 -12.78
C ASP A 12 0.49 -4.85 -12.41
N ALA A 13 -0.09 -4.40 -11.30
CA ALA A 13 -1.37 -4.88 -10.81
C ALA A 13 -2.53 -4.04 -11.34
N ASN A 14 -3.72 -4.64 -11.45
CA ASN A 14 -4.92 -3.89 -11.85
C ASN A 14 -5.24 -2.74 -10.86
N PRO A 15 -6.02 -1.72 -11.28
CA PRO A 15 -6.28 -0.52 -10.48
C PRO A 15 -6.96 -0.75 -9.12
N LEU A 16 -7.74 -1.83 -8.97
CA LEU A 16 -8.32 -2.22 -7.68
C LEU A 16 -7.27 -2.88 -6.78
N CYS A 17 -6.50 -3.81 -7.32
CA CYS A 17 -5.45 -4.51 -6.59
C CYS A 17 -4.32 -3.56 -6.13
N SER A 18 -3.98 -2.53 -6.92
CA SER A 18 -2.96 -1.54 -6.54
C SER A 18 -3.34 -0.72 -5.30
N LYS A 19 -4.65 -0.50 -5.07
CA LYS A 19 -5.23 0.18 -3.91
C LYS A 19 -5.55 -0.77 -2.75
N CYS A 20 -5.38 -2.07 -2.92
CA CYS A 20 -5.69 -3.06 -1.90
C CYS A 20 -4.57 -3.14 -0.85
N VAL A 21 -4.94 -3.37 0.42
CA VAL A 21 -3.96 -3.68 1.49
C VAL A 21 -3.42 -5.11 1.39
N ARG A 22 -4.12 -6.02 0.69
CA ARG A 22 -3.67 -7.41 0.54
C ARG A 22 -2.48 -7.52 -0.42
N ARG A 23 -1.67 -8.56 -0.20
CA ARG A 23 -0.52 -8.89 -1.05
C ARG A 23 -0.91 -9.65 -2.33
N CYS A 24 -2.04 -10.36 -2.33
CA CYS A 24 -2.55 -11.00 -3.55
C CYS A 24 -2.96 -9.94 -4.57
N ARG A 25 -2.35 -9.99 -5.76
CA ARG A 25 -2.53 -9.01 -6.83
C ARG A 25 -2.78 -9.74 -8.14
N GLN A 26 -3.76 -9.26 -8.88
CA GLN A 26 -4.05 -9.75 -10.23
C GLN A 26 -3.32 -8.86 -11.25
N PRO A 27 -2.90 -9.42 -12.40
CA PRO A 27 -2.20 -8.67 -13.45
C PRO A 27 -3.05 -7.53 -14.01
N ALA A 28 -2.39 -6.48 -14.48
CA ALA A 28 -3.03 -5.28 -15.04
C ALA A 28 -3.98 -5.58 -16.23
N THR A 29 -3.75 -6.70 -16.93
CA THR A 29 -4.63 -7.19 -18.01
C THR A 29 -6.02 -7.60 -17.51
N VAL A 30 -6.18 -7.89 -16.22
CA VAL A 30 -7.44 -8.27 -15.61
C VAL A 30 -8.14 -7.02 -15.08
N LEU A 31 -9.00 -6.44 -15.92
CA LEU A 31 -9.85 -5.30 -15.56
C LEU A 31 -11.09 -5.82 -14.81
N LEU A 32 -11.15 -5.54 -13.52
CA LEU A 32 -12.31 -5.86 -12.68
C LEU A 32 -13.07 -4.58 -12.35
N LEU A 33 -14.39 -4.63 -12.51
CA LEU A 33 -15.30 -3.63 -11.95
C LEU A 33 -15.33 -3.73 -10.42
N GLU A 34 -15.36 -4.97 -9.91
CA GLU A 34 -15.35 -5.27 -8.48
C GLU A 34 -14.50 -6.52 -8.20
N CYS A 35 -13.71 -6.51 -7.11
CA CYS A 35 -12.92 -7.66 -6.69
C CYS A 35 -13.45 -8.18 -5.34
N PRO A 36 -13.90 -9.45 -5.24
CA PRO A 36 -14.52 -9.99 -4.03
C PRO A 36 -13.53 -10.09 -2.86
N ARG A 37 -12.24 -10.00 -3.14
CA ARG A 37 -11.16 -10.04 -2.14
C ARG A 37 -10.57 -8.66 -1.86
N PHE A 38 -11.10 -7.59 -2.47
CA PHE A 38 -10.62 -6.23 -2.26
C PHE A 38 -10.82 -5.81 -0.81
N ARG A 39 -9.78 -5.22 -0.23
CA ARG A 39 -9.85 -4.59 1.09
C ARG A 39 -9.27 -3.18 0.95
N PRO A 40 -10.10 -2.14 1.10
CA PRO A 40 -9.63 -0.76 1.01
C PRO A 40 -8.71 -0.42 2.18
N PHE A 41 -7.93 0.64 2.03
CA PHE A 41 -7.23 1.23 3.16
C PHE A 41 -8.25 1.82 4.16
N PRO A 42 -8.01 1.67 5.47
CA PRO A 42 -8.93 2.15 6.51
C PRO A 42 -9.11 3.67 6.50
N PHE A 43 -8.15 4.40 5.94
CA PHE A 43 -8.17 5.85 5.81
C PHE A 43 -7.77 6.24 4.38
N LYS A 44 -8.30 7.37 3.89
CA LYS A 44 -7.92 7.95 2.58
C LYS A 44 -6.54 8.61 2.67
N ILE A 45 -5.50 7.82 2.89
CA ILE A 45 -4.12 8.30 2.98
C ILE A 45 -3.53 8.23 1.56
N GLN A 46 -3.42 9.37 0.89
CA GLN A 46 -2.76 9.46 -0.43
C GLN A 46 -1.24 9.35 -0.33
N ILE A 47 -0.65 9.83 0.77
CA ILE A 47 0.79 9.86 1.01
C ILE A 47 1.04 9.37 2.43
N ARG A 48 1.87 8.32 2.57
CA ARG A 48 2.31 7.87 3.89
C ARG A 48 3.31 8.89 4.42
N ARG A 49 2.84 9.87 5.20
CA ARG A 49 3.72 10.74 5.96
C ARG A 49 4.23 9.94 7.15
N TYR A 50 5.46 9.45 7.00
CA TYR A 50 6.23 8.85 8.09
C TYR A 50 6.93 9.91 8.94
N GLU A 51 6.64 11.20 8.72
CA GLU A 51 6.99 12.31 9.62
C GLU A 51 6.23 12.12 10.93
N GLN A 52 6.76 11.20 11.72
CA GLN A 52 6.49 11.08 13.13
C GLN A 52 6.88 12.41 13.75
N LEU A 53 5.96 13.01 14.51
CA LEU A 53 6.18 14.25 15.27
C LEU A 53 7.62 14.26 15.82
N ASP A 54 8.40 15.28 15.48
CA ASP A 54 9.74 15.58 16.04
C ASP A 54 9.60 15.91 17.55
N LEU A 55 9.16 14.92 18.33
CA LEU A 55 8.95 15.01 19.77
C LEU A 55 10.27 15.05 20.55
N PHE A 56 11.41 14.93 19.87
CA PHE A 56 12.75 14.85 20.45
C PHE A 56 13.80 15.63 19.66
N THR A 57 13.46 16.74 18.99
CA THR A 57 14.50 17.70 18.61
C THR A 57 15.03 18.33 19.89
N GLU A 58 16.11 17.76 20.41
CA GLU A 58 16.87 18.30 21.53
C GLU A 58 17.21 19.77 21.23
N GLU A 59 16.66 20.66 22.04
CA GLU A 59 17.01 22.07 22.03
C GLU A 59 18.53 22.16 22.27
N ASN A 60 19.28 22.49 21.22
CA ASN A 60 20.67 22.90 21.36
C ASN A 60 20.69 24.15 22.24
N GLU A 61 21.07 24.00 23.51
CA GLU A 61 21.43 25.10 24.41
C GLU A 61 22.54 25.93 23.76
N PRO A 62 22.34 27.23 23.52
CA PRO A 62 23.40 28.09 22.99
C PRO A 62 24.48 28.31 24.05
N SER A 63 25.73 28.10 23.65
CA SER A 63 26.96 28.31 24.43
C SER A 63 27.25 29.78 24.69
#